data_AF-A0A2E7USC8-F1
#
_entry.id   AF-A0A2E7USC8-F1
#
_cell.length_a   1.000
_cell.length_b   1.000
_cell.length_c   1.000
_cell.angle_alpha   90.00
_cell.angle_beta   90.00
_cell.angle_gamma   90.00
#
_symmetry.space_group_name_H-M   'P 1'
#
loop_
_entity.id
_entity.type
_entity.pdbx_description
1 polymer ?
#
loop_
_entity_poly.entity_id
_entity_poly.type
_entity_poly.pdbx_seq_one_letter_code
_entity_poly.pdbx_strand_id
1 'polypeptide(L)'
;MLWLALISALAPAEAAIPAAYGVVTHRSTPTVVQGTPPVLTIKAAEANVAMVVQCTAGEQKLSWETGDVPMGEERSFPLAFDDASVRSAECGIFARMANGLAEKKAVTVTWTVTPPEADKPPSEADSSASESSEAESSDTKASKASKAAQ
;
A
#
# COMPACT_ATOMS: atom_id res chain seq x y z
N MET A 1 -20.74 -63.05 -17.55
CA MET A 1 -20.12 -62.52 -16.31
C MET A 1 -20.14 -61.01 -16.41
N LEU A 2 -21.04 -60.39 -15.65
CA LEU A 2 -21.30 -58.95 -15.62
C LEU A 2 -20.61 -58.40 -14.37
N TRP A 3 -19.57 -57.60 -14.50
CA TRP A 3 -19.00 -56.83 -13.39
C TRP A 3 -19.05 -55.35 -13.75
N LEU A 4 -19.93 -54.64 -13.04
CA LEU A 4 -20.08 -53.20 -13.08
C LEU A 4 -18.77 -52.55 -12.58
N ALA A 5 -18.07 -51.83 -13.45
CA ALA A 5 -17.10 -50.83 -13.03
C ALA A 5 -17.81 -49.47 -13.00
N LEU A 6 -18.58 -49.24 -11.94
CA LEU A 6 -19.14 -47.92 -11.64
C LEU A 6 -17.99 -47.08 -11.06
N ILE A 7 -17.18 -46.48 -11.91
CA ILE A 7 -16.15 -45.53 -11.51
C ILE A 7 -16.89 -44.25 -11.11
N SER A 8 -17.16 -44.12 -9.81
CA SER A 8 -17.66 -42.90 -9.20
C SER A 8 -16.65 -41.79 -9.44
N ALA A 9 -16.94 -40.93 -10.41
CA ALA A 9 -16.31 -39.63 -10.55
C ALA A 9 -16.78 -38.75 -9.39
N LEU A 10 -16.17 -38.93 -8.21
CA LEU A 10 -16.23 -37.91 -7.16
C LEU A 10 -15.41 -36.72 -7.65
N ALA A 11 -16.08 -35.76 -8.28
CA ALA A 11 -15.53 -34.43 -8.38
C ALA A 11 -15.28 -33.92 -6.95
N PRO A 12 -14.10 -33.40 -6.60
CA PRO A 12 -13.95 -32.70 -5.34
C PRO A 12 -14.92 -31.52 -5.40
N ALA A 13 -15.91 -31.53 -4.51
CA ALA A 13 -16.68 -30.34 -4.22
C ALA A 13 -15.72 -29.36 -3.54
N GLU A 14 -14.93 -28.62 -4.33
CA GLU A 14 -14.30 -27.40 -3.89
C GLU A 14 -15.44 -26.51 -3.42
N ALA A 15 -15.64 -26.44 -2.11
CA ALA A 15 -16.62 -25.57 -1.49
C ALA A 15 -16.28 -24.15 -1.93
N ALA A 16 -17.03 -23.65 -2.91
CA ALA A 16 -16.84 -22.32 -3.47
C ALA A 16 -17.06 -21.33 -2.34
N ILE A 17 -15.98 -20.73 -1.85
CA ILE A 17 -16.05 -19.73 -0.79
C ILE A 17 -16.86 -18.54 -1.33
N PRO A 18 -17.96 -18.15 -0.67
CA PRO A 18 -18.78 -17.04 -1.13
C PRO A 18 -17.96 -15.75 -1.21
N ALA A 19 -18.05 -15.08 -2.37
CA ALA A 19 -17.23 -13.93 -2.69
C ALA A 19 -17.80 -12.63 -2.12
N ALA A 20 -16.92 -11.76 -1.63
CA ALA A 20 -17.19 -10.36 -1.32
C ALA A 20 -16.29 -9.45 -2.18
N TYR A 21 -16.63 -8.16 -2.23
CA TYR A 21 -15.91 -7.16 -3.02
C TYR A 21 -15.77 -5.86 -2.23
N GLY A 22 -14.62 -5.20 -2.34
CA GLY A 22 -14.38 -3.88 -1.73
C GLY A 22 -13.95 -3.93 -0.26
N VAL A 23 -13.78 -5.12 0.32
CA VAL A 23 -13.30 -5.33 1.69
C VAL A 23 -11.86 -4.88 1.83
N VAL A 24 -11.05 -5.04 0.79
CA VAL A 24 -9.66 -4.55 0.77
C VAL A 24 -9.39 -3.51 -0.31
N THR A 25 -8.67 -2.46 0.07
CA THR A 25 -8.11 -1.46 -0.86
C THR A 25 -6.59 -1.51 -0.80
N HIS A 26 -5.91 -1.03 -1.84
CA HIS A 26 -4.47 -1.07 -1.92
C HIS A 26 -3.90 0.23 -2.48
N ARG A 27 -2.65 0.51 -2.13
CA ARG A 27 -1.79 1.51 -2.77
C ARG A 27 -0.36 1.00 -2.81
N SER A 28 0.43 1.46 -3.75
CA SER A 28 1.85 1.13 -3.84
C SER A 28 2.70 2.39 -3.94
N THR A 29 3.98 2.27 -3.56
CA THR A 29 4.96 3.34 -3.76
C THR A 29 5.36 3.42 -5.24
N PRO A 30 5.06 4.50 -5.97
CA PRO A 30 5.33 4.59 -7.42
C PRO A 30 6.79 4.89 -7.77
N THR A 31 7.54 5.49 -6.83
CA THR A 31 8.94 5.89 -7.02
C THR A 31 9.73 5.51 -5.78
N VAL A 32 10.85 4.81 -5.98
CA VAL A 32 11.73 4.37 -4.90
C VAL A 32 13.17 4.81 -5.14
N VAL A 33 13.88 5.09 -4.06
CA VAL A 33 15.32 5.31 -4.11
C VAL A 33 16.03 3.99 -4.40
N GLN A 34 17.07 4.02 -5.22
CA GLN A 34 17.92 2.87 -5.51
C GLN A 34 18.36 2.16 -4.22
N GLY A 35 18.17 0.85 -4.17
CA GLY A 35 18.47 0.02 -2.99
C GLY A 35 17.32 -0.10 -1.99
N THR A 36 16.23 0.66 -2.14
CA THR A 36 15.02 0.52 -1.31
C THR A 36 13.92 -0.23 -2.06
N PRO A 37 13.31 -1.27 -1.48
CA PRO A 37 12.20 -1.97 -2.13
C PRO A 37 10.93 -1.10 -2.16
N PRO A 38 10.11 -1.18 -3.22
CA PRO A 38 8.78 -0.57 -3.21
C PRO A 38 7.89 -1.27 -2.21
N VAL A 39 6.89 -0.56 -1.70
CA VAL A 39 5.99 -1.08 -0.67
C VAL A 39 4.59 -1.17 -1.25
N LEU A 40 3.98 -2.35 -1.12
CA LEU A 40 2.54 -2.53 -1.31
C LEU A 40 1.85 -2.34 0.04
N THR A 41 0.93 -1.39 0.14
CA THR A 41 0.12 -1.17 1.34
C THR A 41 -1.31 -1.60 1.07
N ILE A 42 -1.88 -2.42 1.95
CA ILE A 42 -3.24 -2.94 1.86
C ILE A 42 -4.01 -2.48 3.10
N LYS A 43 -5.20 -1.92 2.89
CA LYS A 43 -6.12 -1.49 3.94
C LYS A 43 -7.31 -2.43 4.01
N ALA A 44 -7.64 -2.88 5.22
CA ALA A 44 -8.91 -3.52 5.53
C ALA A 44 -10.00 -2.43 5.58
N ALA A 45 -10.75 -2.23 4.50
CA ALA A 45 -11.65 -1.09 4.34
C ALA A 45 -12.99 -1.28 5.08
N GLU A 46 -13.65 -2.42 4.87
CA GLU A 46 -15.06 -2.62 5.25
C GLU A 46 -15.26 -3.68 6.36
N ALA A 47 -14.25 -4.48 6.66
CA ALA A 47 -14.33 -5.53 7.68
C ALA A 47 -12.96 -5.92 8.22
N ASN A 48 -12.95 -6.59 9.38
CA ASN A 48 -11.75 -7.28 9.87
C ASN A 48 -11.44 -8.46 8.95
N VAL A 49 -10.17 -8.61 8.59
CA VAL A 49 -9.73 -9.64 7.65
C VAL A 49 -8.41 -10.28 8.04
N ALA A 50 -8.28 -11.58 7.79
CA ALA A 50 -6.98 -12.24 7.65
C ALA A 50 -6.61 -12.27 6.16
N MET A 51 -5.35 -11.95 5.81
CA MET A 51 -4.93 -11.81 4.42
C MET A 51 -3.76 -12.73 4.08
N VAL A 52 -3.81 -13.33 2.89
CA VAL A 52 -2.65 -13.91 2.22
C VAL A 52 -2.33 -13.04 1.01
N VAL A 53 -1.08 -12.58 0.93
CA VAL A 53 -0.59 -11.73 -0.16
C VAL A 53 0.54 -12.46 -0.85
N GLN A 54 0.41 -12.70 -2.15
CA GLN A 54 1.45 -13.34 -2.96
C GLN A 54 1.80 -12.43 -4.13
N CYS A 55 3.08 -12.12 -4.29
CA CYS A 55 3.55 -11.31 -5.41
C CYS A 55 4.59 -12.07 -6.23
N THR A 56 4.54 -11.92 -7.55
CA THR A 56 5.45 -12.57 -8.50
C THR A 56 6.06 -11.55 -9.45
N ALA A 57 7.36 -11.70 -9.74
CA ALA A 57 8.08 -10.93 -10.75
C ALA A 57 9.03 -11.86 -11.50
N GLY A 58 8.70 -12.18 -12.75
CA GLY A 58 9.38 -13.26 -13.49
C GLY A 58 9.23 -14.60 -12.75
N GLU A 59 10.36 -15.23 -12.42
CA GLU A 59 10.38 -16.50 -11.67
C GLU A 59 10.38 -16.32 -10.14
N GLN A 60 10.56 -15.09 -9.65
CA GLN A 60 10.64 -14.82 -8.22
C GLN A 60 9.26 -14.69 -7.59
N LYS A 61 9.11 -15.19 -6.36
CA LYS A 61 7.86 -15.16 -5.60
C LYS A 61 8.09 -14.68 -4.18
N LEU A 62 7.24 -13.76 -3.74
CA LEU A 62 7.12 -13.31 -2.36
C LEU A 62 5.73 -13.70 -1.83
N SER A 63 5.65 -14.07 -0.55
CA SER A 63 4.40 -14.46 0.10
C SER A 63 4.37 -13.99 1.54
N TRP A 64 3.27 -13.38 1.94
CA TRP A 64 2.99 -12.96 3.31
C TRP A 64 1.63 -13.47 3.74
N GLU A 65 1.53 -13.79 5.03
CA GLU A 65 0.29 -14.12 5.68
C GLU A 65 0.14 -13.22 6.90
N THR A 66 -1.05 -12.66 7.08
CA THR A 66 -1.39 -11.86 8.25
C THR A 66 -2.34 -12.63 9.14
N GLY A 67 -2.25 -12.38 10.44
CA GLY A 67 -3.38 -12.62 11.34
C GLY A 67 -4.53 -11.65 11.06
N ASP A 68 -5.43 -11.52 12.03
CA ASP A 68 -6.55 -10.58 11.94
C ASP A 68 -6.05 -9.13 11.82
N VAL A 69 -6.52 -8.44 10.79
CA VAL A 69 -6.28 -7.03 10.51
C VAL A 69 -7.59 -6.30 10.73
N PRO A 70 -7.68 -5.44 11.76
CA PRO A 70 -8.90 -4.71 12.06
C PRO A 70 -9.36 -3.81 10.90
N MET A 71 -10.68 -3.62 10.80
CA MET A 71 -11.26 -2.65 9.89
C MET A 71 -10.66 -1.26 10.12
N GLY A 72 -10.27 -0.59 9.04
CA GLY A 72 -9.61 0.71 9.03
C GLY A 72 -8.08 0.64 9.05
N GLU A 73 -7.48 -0.49 9.44
CA GLU A 73 -6.02 -0.65 9.58
C GLU A 73 -5.34 -0.99 8.25
N GLU A 74 -4.05 -0.66 8.19
CA GLU A 74 -3.20 -0.89 7.03
C GLU A 74 -2.04 -1.84 7.36
N ARG A 75 -1.65 -2.63 6.35
CA ARG A 75 -0.45 -3.46 6.39
C ARG A 75 0.42 -3.17 5.18
N SER A 76 1.71 -3.04 5.43
CA SER A 76 2.73 -2.74 4.42
C SER A 76 3.62 -3.94 4.15
N PHE A 77 3.80 -4.25 2.87
CA PHE A 77 4.53 -5.41 2.37
C PHE A 77 5.66 -4.93 1.44
N PRO A 78 6.94 -4.99 1.87
CA PRO A 78 8.06 -4.59 1.03
C PRO A 78 8.28 -5.62 -0.08
N LEU A 79 8.29 -5.20 -1.34
CA LEU A 79 8.53 -6.06 -2.49
C LEU A 79 10.04 -6.15 -2.77
N ALA A 80 10.75 -6.83 -1.87
CA ALA A 80 12.19 -7.05 -1.96
C ALA A 80 12.49 -8.29 -2.83
N PHE A 81 12.56 -8.09 -4.15
CA PHE A 81 13.06 -9.08 -5.10
C PHE A 81 14.59 -9.03 -5.18
N ASP A 82 15.22 -10.18 -5.44
CA ASP A 82 16.69 -10.29 -5.54
C ASP A 82 17.25 -9.59 -6.77
N ASP A 83 16.45 -9.51 -7.84
CA ASP A 83 16.83 -8.83 -9.08
C ASP A 83 16.51 -7.33 -9.01
N ALA A 84 17.57 -6.53 -8.82
CA ALA A 84 17.50 -5.08 -8.78
C ALA A 84 17.04 -4.41 -10.09
N SER A 85 16.88 -5.16 -11.19
CA SER A 85 16.31 -4.69 -12.45
C SER A 85 14.78 -4.78 -12.51
N VAL A 86 14.15 -5.51 -11.59
CA VAL A 86 12.69 -5.66 -11.54
C VAL A 86 12.01 -4.31 -11.31
N ARG A 87 11.04 -3.97 -12.16
CA ARG A 87 10.26 -2.71 -12.10
C ARG A 87 8.74 -2.92 -11.99
N SER A 88 8.30 -4.17 -12.03
CA SER A 88 6.90 -4.52 -11.84
C SER A 88 6.75 -5.89 -11.18
N ALA A 89 5.61 -6.09 -10.51
CA ALA A 89 5.21 -7.35 -9.91
C ALA A 89 3.69 -7.52 -10.00
N GLU A 90 3.24 -8.76 -10.17
CA GLU A 90 1.84 -9.15 -10.10
C GLU A 90 1.54 -9.69 -8.71
N CYS A 91 0.56 -9.11 -8.02
CA CYS A 91 0.20 -9.45 -6.65
C CYS A 91 -1.24 -9.97 -6.57
N GLY A 92 -1.42 -11.16 -6.01
CA GLY A 92 -2.70 -11.70 -5.58
C GLY A 92 -2.92 -11.45 -4.08
N ILE A 93 -4.03 -10.80 -3.74
CA ILE A 93 -4.48 -10.56 -2.37
C ILE A 93 -5.71 -11.44 -2.14
N PHE A 94 -5.66 -12.24 -1.09
CA PHE A 94 -6.77 -13.07 -0.66
C PHE A 94 -7.14 -12.72 0.78
N ALA A 95 -8.26 -12.05 0.95
CA ALA A 95 -8.77 -11.60 2.24
C ALA A 95 -9.92 -12.48 2.70
N ARG A 96 -9.83 -13.04 3.91
CA ARG A 96 -10.87 -13.85 4.55
C ARG A 96 -11.47 -13.09 5.72
N MET A 97 -12.80 -13.08 5.79
CA MET A 97 -13.56 -12.51 6.90
C MET A 97 -14.01 -13.59 7.89
N ALA A 98 -14.27 -13.20 9.13
CA ALA A 98 -14.75 -14.12 10.18
C ALA A 98 -16.12 -14.75 9.87
N ASN A 99 -16.93 -14.11 9.02
CA ASN A 99 -18.23 -14.63 8.59
C ASN A 99 -18.14 -15.70 7.46
N GLY A 100 -16.93 -16.12 7.08
CA GLY A 100 -16.70 -17.13 6.05
C GLY A 100 -16.70 -16.61 4.61
N LEU A 101 -16.93 -15.31 4.40
CA LEU A 101 -16.76 -14.68 3.08
C LEU A 101 -15.27 -14.47 2.77
N ALA A 102 -14.95 -14.36 1.47
CA ALA A 102 -13.61 -13.96 1.05
C ALA A 102 -13.63 -13.02 -0.16
N GLU A 103 -12.64 -12.14 -0.25
CA GLU A 103 -12.34 -11.35 -1.43
C GLU A 103 -11.01 -11.82 -2.05
N LYS A 104 -11.00 -12.01 -3.38
CA LYS A 104 -9.77 -12.21 -4.16
C LYS A 104 -9.54 -10.98 -5.03
N LYS A 105 -8.34 -10.40 -4.97
CA LYS A 105 -7.99 -9.21 -5.73
C LYS A 105 -6.61 -9.36 -6.36
N ALA A 106 -6.54 -9.23 -7.68
CA ALA A 106 -5.28 -9.17 -8.41
C ALA A 106 -4.88 -7.71 -8.62
N VAL A 107 -3.61 -7.39 -8.42
CA VAL A 107 -3.03 -6.05 -8.50
C VAL A 107 -1.70 -6.12 -9.23
N THR A 108 -1.50 -5.30 -10.25
CA THR A 108 -0.17 -5.10 -10.85
C THR A 108 0.46 -3.87 -10.23
N VAL A 109 1.65 -4.04 -9.66
CA VAL A 109 2.43 -2.97 -9.05
C VAL A 109 3.60 -2.64 -9.97
N THR A 110 3.74 -1.37 -10.36
CA THR A 110 4.87 -0.89 -11.18
C THR A 110 5.52 0.28 -10.47
N TRP A 111 6.85 0.37 -10.53
CA TRP A 111 7.62 1.44 -9.89
C TRP A 111 8.78 1.94 -10.74
N THR A 112 9.22 3.15 -10.40
CA THR A 112 10.39 3.82 -10.97
C THR A 112 11.50 3.91 -9.92
N VAL A 113 12.76 3.88 -10.35
CA VAL A 113 13.92 3.98 -9.45
C VAL A 113 14.64 5.30 -9.68
N THR A 114 14.86 6.05 -8.60
CA THR A 114 15.65 7.28 -8.60
C THR A 114 17.01 7.06 -7.94
N PRO A 115 18.09 7.68 -8.44
CA PRO A 115 19.38 7.70 -7.73
C PRO A 115 19.22 8.29 -6.32
N PRO A 116 20.05 7.87 -5.34
CA PRO A 116 20.11 8.56 -4.06
C PRO A 116 20.54 10.02 -4.29
N GLU A 117 19.97 10.97 -3.53
CA GLU A 117 20.45 12.34 -3.54
C GLU A 117 21.94 12.32 -3.18
N ALA A 118 22.79 12.86 -4.05
CA ALA A 118 24.19 13.03 -3.72
C ALA A 118 24.26 13.93 -2.48
N ASP A 119 24.99 13.49 -1.44
CA ASP A 119 25.35 14.28 -0.28
C ASP A 119 25.88 15.63 -0.78
N LYS A 120 25.03 16.66 -0.78
CA LYS A 120 25.50 18.02 -1.00
C LYS A 120 26.34 18.34 0.24
N PRO A 121 27.64 18.63 0.12
CA PRO A 121 28.36 19.20 1.23
C PRO A 121 27.59 20.45 1.69
N PRO A 122 27.53 20.74 3.00
CA PRO A 122 26.79 21.88 3.51
C PRO A 122 27.30 23.11 2.76
N SER A 123 26.41 23.72 1.96
CA SER A 123 26.68 25.00 1.32
C SER A 123 27.07 25.94 2.45
N GLU A 124 28.34 26.37 2.45
CA GLU A 124 28.80 27.41 3.36
C GLU A 124 27.82 28.58 3.24
N ALA A 125 27.40 29.07 4.40
CA ALA A 125 26.54 30.23 4.51
C ALA A 125 27.21 31.40 3.80
N ASP A 126 26.66 31.82 2.66
CA ASP A 126 27.03 33.08 2.05
C ASP A 126 26.50 34.20 2.94
N SER A 127 27.35 34.56 3.89
CA SER A 127 27.26 35.79 4.65
C SER A 127 27.42 36.95 3.67
N SER A 128 26.30 37.58 3.31
CA SER A 128 26.28 38.97 2.85
C SER A 128 24.96 39.62 3.27
N ALA A 129 24.88 39.88 4.58
CA ALA A 129 24.11 40.99 5.09
C ALA A 129 24.91 42.28 4.85
N SER A 130 24.39 43.18 4.02
CA SER A 130 24.68 44.62 3.93
C SER A 130 23.76 45.18 2.83
N GLU A 131 23.03 46.29 2.94
CA GLU A 131 22.67 47.20 4.03
C GLU A 131 21.61 48.18 3.42
N SER A 132 20.90 48.94 4.27
CA SER A 132 20.10 50.17 4.00
C SER A 132 18.60 49.96 3.65
N SER A 133 17.68 50.28 4.58
CA SER A 133 17.08 51.63 4.88
C SER A 133 16.08 52.06 3.77
N GLU A 134 14.88 52.59 3.98
CA GLU A 134 14.12 53.10 5.14
C GLU A 134 12.69 53.45 4.63
N ALA A 135 11.84 54.00 5.53
CA ALA A 135 10.52 54.64 5.35
C ALA A 135 9.30 53.72 5.63
N GLU A 136 8.66 53.84 6.79
CA GLU A 136 7.52 54.76 7.09
C GLU A 136 6.25 54.39 6.31
N SER A 137 5.03 54.33 6.84
CA SER A 137 4.45 54.77 8.12
C SER A 137 3.00 54.24 8.17
N SER A 138 2.44 54.15 9.38
CA SER A 138 0.99 54.16 9.69
C SER A 138 0.18 52.91 9.28
N ASP A 139 -0.78 52.38 10.03
CA ASP A 139 -1.73 53.06 10.89
C ASP A 139 -2.39 52.05 11.86
N THR A 140 -2.72 52.57 13.04
CA THR A 140 -3.34 51.84 14.15
C THR A 140 -4.86 51.89 14.00
N LYS A 141 -5.58 50.74 14.04
CA LYS A 141 -6.92 50.76 14.67
C LYS A 141 -7.47 49.41 15.08
N ALA A 142 -7.79 49.35 16.37
CA ALA A 142 -8.58 48.34 17.06
C ALA A 142 -10.04 48.26 16.60
N SER A 143 -10.65 47.08 16.76
CA SER A 143 -12.04 46.84 17.24
C SER A 143 -12.24 45.31 17.31
N LYS A 144 -12.16 44.66 18.47
CA LYS A 144 -13.20 44.51 19.51
C LYS A 144 -14.44 43.72 19.04
N ALA A 145 -14.48 42.47 19.51
CA ALA A 145 -15.59 41.72 20.10
C ALA A 145 -16.97 41.68 19.43
N SER A 146 -17.48 40.46 19.24
CA SER A 146 -18.83 39.97 19.55
C SER A 146 -19.01 38.60 18.87
N LYS A 147 -19.75 37.60 19.32
CA LYS A 147 -20.55 37.35 20.52
C LYS A 147 -21.09 35.92 20.34
N ALA A 148 -21.19 35.18 21.44
CA ALA A 148 -21.79 33.86 21.52
C ALA A 148 -23.32 33.85 21.29
N ALA A 149 -23.86 32.63 21.14
CA ALA A 149 -25.26 32.21 21.19
C ALA A 149 -26.05 32.27 19.87
N GLN A 150 -26.36 31.08 19.33
CA GLN A 150 -27.67 30.44 19.52
C GLN A 150 -27.54 28.93 19.36
#